data_AF-A0A951EV53-F1
#
_entry.id   AF-A0A951EV53-F1
#
_cell.length_a   1.000
_cell.length_b   1.000
_cell.length_c   1.000
_cell.angle_alpha   90.00
_cell.angle_beta   90.00
_cell.angle_gamma   90.00
#
_symmetry.space_group_name_H-M   'P 1'
#
loop_
_entity.id
_entity.type
_entity.pdbx_description
1 polymer ?
#
loop_
_entity_poly.entity_id
_entity_poly.type
_entity_poly.pdbx_seq_one_letter_code
_entity_poly.pdbx_strand_id
1 'polypeptide(L)'
;HWLRAQLESTNGRMRASAVEALCGVEGSYSRKHLIGCLKDEHNRVVGNALFGLHLLREPAVDRSLEMMRHDARASFRQTAAWVMGKIGKPEFTEALQMAGQYDDEEAVRISAARFRL
;
A
#
# COMPACT_ATOMS: atom_id res chain seq x y z
N HIS A 1 -18.25 -17.69 1.29
CA HIS A 1 -18.75 -16.31 1.55
C HIS A 1 -18.13 -15.33 0.55
N TRP A 2 -18.92 -14.34 0.11
CA TRP A 2 -18.61 -13.37 -0.97
C TRP A 2 -17.20 -12.78 -0.92
N LEU A 3 -16.73 -12.38 0.27
CA LEU A 3 -15.40 -11.77 0.43
C LEU A 3 -14.25 -12.67 -0.04
N ARG A 4 -14.33 -13.98 0.22
CA ARG A 4 -13.32 -14.94 -0.24
C ARG A 4 -13.26 -15.02 -1.77
N ALA A 5 -14.43 -15.04 -2.42
CA ALA A 5 -14.50 -15.07 -3.88
C ALA A 5 -13.93 -13.78 -4.50
N GLN A 6 -14.05 -12.63 -3.82
CA GLN A 6 -13.45 -11.38 -4.29
C GLN A 6 -11.93 -11.35 -4.12
N LEU A 7 -11.40 -11.92 -3.04
CA LEU A 7 -9.94 -12.06 -2.83
C LEU A 7 -9.29 -12.99 -3.87
N GLU A 8 -10.04 -13.98 -4.38
CA GLU A 8 -9.58 -14.94 -5.39
C GLU A 8 -9.90 -14.49 -6.84
N SER A 9 -10.45 -13.27 -7.02
CA SER A 9 -10.82 -12.75 -8.34
C SER A 9 -9.61 -12.55 -9.25
N THR A 10 -9.74 -12.84 -10.55
CA THR A 10 -8.71 -12.52 -11.55
C THR A 10 -8.56 -11.01 -11.79
N ASN A 11 -9.57 -10.22 -11.44
CA ASN A 11 -9.54 -8.76 -11.55
C ASN A 11 -8.90 -8.14 -10.31
N GLY A 12 -7.69 -7.61 -10.46
CA GLY A 12 -6.95 -6.98 -9.36
C GLY A 12 -7.66 -5.80 -8.69
N ARG A 13 -8.60 -5.11 -9.38
CA ARG A 13 -9.43 -4.07 -8.73
C ARG A 13 -10.43 -4.66 -7.75
N MET A 14 -11.05 -5.79 -8.09
CA MET A 14 -11.97 -6.51 -7.19
C MET A 14 -11.21 -7.05 -5.97
N ARG A 15 -10.01 -7.60 -6.19
CA ARG A 15 -9.12 -8.01 -5.10
C ARG A 15 -8.76 -6.82 -4.20
N ALA A 16 -8.39 -5.67 -4.78
CA ALA A 16 -8.01 -4.48 -4.02
C ALA A 16 -9.18 -3.98 -3.14
N SER A 17 -10.40 -3.94 -3.67
CA SER A 17 -11.59 -3.58 -2.90
C SER A 17 -11.90 -4.58 -1.79
N ALA A 18 -11.68 -5.88 -2.02
CA ALA A 18 -11.84 -6.90 -0.99
C ALA A 18 -10.81 -6.75 0.14
N VAL A 19 -9.56 -6.44 -0.20
CA VAL A 19 -8.50 -6.17 0.78
C VAL A 19 -8.77 -4.87 1.54
N GLU A 20 -9.28 -3.84 0.87
CA GLU A 20 -9.70 -2.59 1.52
C GLU A 20 -10.78 -2.84 2.57
N ALA A 21 -11.76 -3.71 2.28
CA ALA A 21 -12.79 -4.09 3.23
C ALA A 21 -12.27 -4.89 4.45
N LEU A 22 -11.07 -5.47 4.35
CA LEU A 22 -10.38 -6.13 5.47
C LEU A 22 -9.56 -5.15 6.32
N CYS A 23 -9.27 -3.94 5.83
CA CYS A 23 -8.55 -2.94 6.59
C CYS A 23 -9.34 -2.55 7.85
N GLY A 24 -8.69 -2.57 9.01
CA GLY A 24 -9.34 -2.29 10.29
C GLY A 24 -10.11 -3.47 10.91
N VAL A 25 -10.21 -4.61 10.21
CA VAL A 25 -10.71 -5.84 10.83
C VAL A 25 -9.60 -6.47 11.67
N GLU A 26 -9.80 -6.52 12.98
CA GLU A 26 -8.87 -7.14 13.92
C GLU A 26 -8.87 -8.68 13.82
N GLY A 27 -7.75 -9.29 14.25
CA GLY A 27 -7.63 -10.73 14.40
C GLY A 27 -6.65 -11.42 13.45
N SER A 28 -6.29 -12.65 13.80
CA SER A 28 -5.29 -13.46 13.09
C SER A 28 -5.70 -13.81 11.66
N TYR A 29 -7.01 -13.92 11.39
CA TYR A 29 -7.53 -14.17 10.06
C TYR A 29 -7.21 -13.03 9.10
N SER A 30 -7.55 -11.79 9.47
CA SER A 30 -7.26 -10.59 8.67
C SER A 30 -5.76 -10.45 8.42
N ARG A 31 -4.97 -10.54 9.50
CA ARG A 31 -3.51 -10.50 9.47
C ARG A 31 -2.92 -11.47 8.45
N LYS A 32 -3.29 -12.75 8.51
CA LYS A 32 -2.79 -13.79 7.59
C LYS A 32 -3.14 -13.50 6.14
N HIS A 33 -4.36 -13.04 5.86
CA HIS A 33 -4.80 -12.73 4.50
C HIS A 33 -4.07 -11.51 3.94
N LEU A 34 -3.93 -10.46 4.74
CA LEU A 34 -3.20 -9.25 4.36
C LEU A 34 -1.72 -9.55 4.06
N ILE A 35 -1.05 -10.38 4.86
CA ILE A 35 0.32 -10.86 4.57
C ILE A 35 0.38 -11.59 3.22
N GLY A 36 -0.60 -12.44 2.92
CA GLY A 36 -0.68 -13.13 1.63
C GLY A 36 -0.79 -12.17 0.44
N CYS A 37 -1.51 -11.07 0.60
CA CYS A 37 -1.73 -10.05 -0.43
C CYS A 37 -0.48 -9.22 -0.77
N LEU A 38 0.58 -9.28 0.05
CA LEU A 38 1.84 -8.57 -0.25
C LEU A 38 2.57 -9.12 -1.49
N LYS A 39 2.19 -10.31 -1.97
CA LYS A 39 2.76 -10.94 -3.17
C LYS A 39 1.93 -10.68 -4.44
N ASP A 40 0.87 -9.88 -4.34
CA ASP A 40 -0.01 -9.61 -5.46
C ASP A 40 0.68 -8.77 -6.55
N GLU A 41 0.41 -9.09 -7.81
CA GLU A 41 0.92 -8.35 -8.97
C GLU A 41 0.33 -6.94 -9.09
N HIS A 42 -0.84 -6.71 -8.49
CA HIS A 42 -1.58 -5.47 -8.57
C HIS A 42 -1.21 -4.55 -7.40
N ASN A 43 -0.52 -3.44 -7.69
CA ASN A 43 -0.05 -2.44 -6.72
C ASN A 43 -1.08 -2.06 -5.64
N ARG A 44 -2.34 -1.81 -6.01
CA ARG A 44 -3.41 -1.43 -5.06
C ARG A 44 -3.74 -2.53 -4.04
N VAL A 45 -3.63 -3.80 -4.43
CA VAL A 45 -3.81 -4.92 -3.50
C VAL A 45 -2.71 -4.89 -2.44
N VAL A 46 -1.46 -4.73 -2.89
CA VAL A 46 -0.28 -4.62 -2.02
C VAL A 46 -0.38 -3.39 -1.12
N GLY A 47 -0.74 -2.23 -1.66
CA GLY A 47 -0.89 -0.99 -0.90
C GLY A 47 -1.97 -1.06 0.18
N ASN A 48 -3.15 -1.59 -0.16
CA ASN A 48 -4.23 -1.79 0.80
C ASN A 48 -3.80 -2.79 1.89
N ALA A 49 -3.11 -3.86 1.51
CA ALA A 49 -2.57 -4.82 2.45
C ALA A 49 -1.57 -4.18 3.43
N LEU A 50 -0.62 -3.38 2.94
CA LEU A 50 0.35 -2.67 3.78
C LEU A 50 -0.32 -1.69 4.74
N PHE A 51 -1.33 -0.95 4.27
CA PHE A 51 -2.10 -0.06 5.14
C PHE A 51 -2.88 -0.82 6.21
N GLY A 52 -3.56 -1.92 5.84
CA GLY A 52 -4.25 -2.77 6.81
C GLY A 52 -3.30 -3.39 7.85
N LEU A 53 -2.14 -3.89 7.42
CA LEU A 53 -1.09 -4.42 8.30
C LEU A 53 -0.55 -3.33 9.25
N HIS A 54 -0.43 -2.08 8.79
CA HIS A 54 -0.04 -0.96 9.64
C HIS A 54 -1.06 -0.74 10.77
N LEU A 55 -2.36 -0.76 10.46
CA LEU A 55 -3.42 -0.64 11.47
C LEU A 55 -3.36 -1.79 12.49
N LEU A 56 -2.93 -2.98 12.05
CA LEU A 56 -2.69 -4.15 12.90
C LEU A 56 -1.31 -4.15 13.59
N ARG A 57 -0.56 -3.05 13.50
CA ARG A 57 0.77 -2.87 14.10
C ARG A 57 1.79 -3.92 13.68
N GLU A 58 1.75 -4.31 12.41
CA GLU A 58 2.74 -5.23 11.84
C GLU A 58 4.10 -4.55 11.67
N PRO A 59 5.20 -5.12 12.22
CA PRO A 59 6.49 -4.45 12.25
C PRO A 59 7.16 -4.34 10.87
N ALA A 60 6.81 -5.20 9.92
CA ALA A 60 7.48 -5.28 8.62
C ALA A 60 6.94 -4.26 7.58
N VAL A 61 5.97 -3.42 7.93
CA VAL A 61 5.33 -2.49 6.98
C VAL A 61 6.32 -1.45 6.47
N ASP A 62 7.09 -0.83 7.37
CA ASP A 62 7.99 0.27 6.99
C ASP A 62 9.07 -0.22 6.02
N ARG A 63 9.67 -1.39 6.26
CA ARG A 63 10.62 -2.04 5.34
C ARG A 63 9.97 -2.35 3.99
N SER A 64 8.71 -2.79 3.97
CA SER A 64 8.01 -3.14 2.74
C SER A 64 7.69 -1.90 1.90
N LEU A 65 7.30 -0.80 2.54
CA LEU A 65 7.11 0.49 1.89
C LEU A 65 8.42 1.07 1.37
N GLU A 66 9.51 0.91 2.12
CA GLU A 66 10.86 1.27 1.69
C GLU A 66 11.27 0.51 0.42
N MET A 67 11.00 -0.78 0.30
CA MET A 67 11.25 -1.51 -0.95
C MET A 67 10.33 -1.03 -2.08
N MET A 68 9.05 -0.80 -1.78
CA MET A 68 8.04 -0.42 -2.78
C MET A 68 8.29 0.97 -3.38
N ARG A 69 8.89 1.91 -2.63
CA ARG A 69 9.23 3.24 -3.17
C ARG A 69 10.36 3.20 -4.21
N HIS A 70 11.17 2.14 -4.24
CA HIS A 70 12.24 1.93 -5.22
C HIS A 70 11.85 0.95 -6.33
N ASP A 71 10.58 0.54 -6.41
CA ASP A 71 10.13 -0.40 -7.42
C ASP A 71 10.28 0.21 -8.84
N ALA A 72 10.75 -0.60 -9.79
CA ALA A 72 10.90 -0.18 -11.18
C ALA A 72 9.55 0.27 -11.80
N ARG A 73 8.43 -0.26 -11.31
CA ARG A 73 7.09 0.06 -11.79
C ARG A 73 6.56 1.31 -11.09
N ALA A 74 6.29 2.35 -11.88
CA ALA A 74 5.72 3.62 -11.42
C ALA A 74 4.47 3.46 -10.54
N SER A 75 3.59 2.53 -10.90
CA SER A 75 2.34 2.26 -10.17
C SER A 75 2.59 1.78 -8.73
N PHE A 76 3.68 1.04 -8.50
CA PHE A 76 4.07 0.59 -7.17
C PHE A 76 4.65 1.76 -6.36
N ARG A 77 5.54 2.56 -6.94
CA ARG A 77 6.06 3.78 -6.27
C ARG A 77 4.97 4.77 -5.91
N GLN A 78 4.02 5.00 -6.83
CA GLN A 78 2.85 5.85 -6.59
C GLN A 78 2.03 5.37 -5.39
N THR A 79 1.86 4.04 -5.28
CA THR A 79 1.12 3.43 -4.18
C THR A 79 1.90 3.51 -2.87
N ALA A 80 3.22 3.32 -2.90
CA ALA A 80 4.07 3.51 -1.74
C ALA A 80 3.93 4.94 -1.19
N ALA A 81 4.01 5.97 -2.05
CA ALA A 81 3.79 7.35 -1.66
C ALA A 81 2.40 7.58 -1.07
N TRP A 82 1.37 6.97 -1.66
CA TRP A 82 0.01 7.05 -1.10
C TRP A 82 -0.11 6.42 0.29
N VAL A 83 0.44 5.20 0.48
CA VAL A 83 0.37 4.51 1.79
C VAL A 83 1.20 5.25 2.82
N MET A 84 2.42 5.68 2.49
CA MET A 84 3.28 6.48 3.38
C MET A 84 2.57 7.76 3.84
N GLY A 85 1.96 8.50 2.91
CA GLY A 85 1.19 9.69 3.22
C GLY A 85 -0.05 9.42 4.07
N LYS A 86 -0.74 8.29 3.84
CA LYS A 86 -1.87 7.84 4.69
C LYS A 86 -1.45 7.45 6.10
N ILE A 87 -0.28 6.83 6.25
CA ILE A 87 0.29 6.47 7.56
C ILE A 87 0.73 7.74 8.31
N GLY A 88 1.30 8.73 7.61
CA GLY A 88 1.63 10.03 8.20
C GLY A 88 2.74 9.98 9.25
N LYS A 89 3.58 8.94 9.22
CA LYS A 89 4.77 8.83 10.07
C LYS A 89 5.81 9.89 9.68
N PRO A 90 6.39 10.65 10.63
CA PRO A 90 7.42 11.65 10.33
C PRO A 90 8.60 11.09 9.53
N GLU A 91 8.95 9.82 9.75
CA GLU A 91 10.03 9.11 9.06
C GLU A 91 9.80 8.98 7.54
N PHE A 92 8.57 9.14 7.05
CA PHE A 92 8.27 9.12 5.61
C PHE A 92 8.35 10.49 4.94
N THR A 93 8.54 11.57 5.69
CA THR A 93 8.54 12.95 5.18
C THR A 93 9.57 13.15 4.08
N GLU A 94 10.82 12.76 4.32
CA GLU A 94 11.91 12.91 3.36
C GLU A 94 11.64 12.09 2.09
N ALA A 95 11.18 10.84 2.24
CA ALA A 95 10.85 9.97 1.10
C ALA A 95 9.73 10.57 0.23
N LEU A 96 8.69 11.16 0.84
CA LEU A 96 7.60 11.83 0.13
C LEU A 96 8.07 13.12 -0.56
N GLN A 97 8.90 13.93 0.10
CA GLN A 97 9.48 15.13 -0.52
C GLN A 97 10.34 14.79 -1.73
N MET A 98 11.21 13.79 -1.62
CA MET A 98 12.06 13.33 -2.72
C MET A 98 11.23 12.80 -3.88
N ALA A 99 10.24 11.93 -3.62
CA ALA A 99 9.35 11.42 -4.67
C ALA A 99 8.53 12.54 -5.34
N GLY A 100 8.08 13.54 -4.57
CA GLY A 100 7.33 14.69 -5.08
C GLY A 100 8.14 15.57 -6.03
N GLN A 101 9.44 15.72 -5.78
CA GLN A 101 10.32 16.61 -6.55
C GLN A 101 11.01 15.90 -7.70
N TYR A 102 11.39 14.63 -7.52
CA TYR A 102 12.40 13.98 -8.36
C TYR A 102 11.97 12.65 -8.97
N ASP A 103 10.79 12.10 -8.65
CA ASP A 103 10.34 10.90 -9.36
C ASP A 103 10.09 11.22 -10.85
N ASP A 104 10.56 10.36 -11.74
CA ASP A 104 10.42 10.53 -13.19
C ASP A 104 8.94 10.58 -13.62
N GLU A 105 8.07 9.91 -12.88
CA GLU A 105 6.67 9.72 -13.22
C GLU A 105 5.77 10.75 -12.54
N GLU A 106 5.06 11.54 -13.35
CA GLU A 106 4.20 12.63 -12.87
C GLU A 106 3.14 12.15 -11.87
N ALA A 107 2.57 10.98 -12.11
CA ALA A 107 1.59 10.38 -11.23
C ALA A 107 2.14 10.09 -9.82
N VAL A 108 3.43 9.75 -9.71
CA VAL A 108 4.12 9.53 -8.43
C VAL A 108 4.37 10.87 -7.75
N ARG A 109 4.89 11.86 -8.49
CA ARG A 109 5.12 13.22 -7.97
C ARG A 109 3.84 13.82 -7.38
N ILE A 110 2.72 13.74 -8.11
CA ILE A 110 1.41 14.21 -7.66
C ILE A 110 0.95 13.44 -6.42
N SER A 111 1.11 12.12 -6.39
CA SER A 111 0.71 11.29 -5.24
C SER A 111 1.44 11.72 -3.97
N ALA A 112 2.76 11.92 -4.06
CA ALA A 112 3.58 12.31 -2.93
C ALA A 112 3.29 13.75 -2.47
N ALA A 113 3.18 14.70 -3.41
CA ALA A 113 2.94 16.11 -3.10
C ALA A 113 1.57 16.43 -2.47
N ARG A 114 0.62 15.49 -2.50
CA ARG A 114 -0.68 15.61 -1.81
C ARG A 114 -0.54 15.67 -0.30
N PHE A 115 0.47 15.00 0.24
CA PHE A 115 0.76 14.95 1.66
C PHE A 115 1.83 15.99 1.96
N ARG A 116 1.44 17.27 1.93
CA ARG A 116 2.31 18.37 2.38
C ARG A 116 2.47 18.22 3.90
N LEU A 117 3.55 17.56 4.30
CA LEU A 117 4.01 17.43 5.68
C LEU A 117 4.91 18.61 6.03
#